data_AF-C8W3K7-F1
#
_entry.id   AF-C8W3K7-F1
#
_cell.length_a   1.000
_cell.length_b   1.000
_cell.length_c   1.000
_cell.angle_alpha   90.00
_cell.angle_beta   90.00
_cell.angle_gamma   90.00
#
_symmetry.space_group_name_H-M   'P 1'
#
loop_
_entity.id
_entity.type
_entity.pdbx_description
1 polymer ?
#
loop_
_entity_poly.entity_id
_entity_poly.type
_entity_poly.pdbx_seq_one_letter_code
_entity_poly.pdbx_strand_id
1 'polypeptide(L)'
;MGCSANLISVKARYEILAKKLRGFFGDQIEIKFVNIFNDWAKENYPEIWTRIAVGTLIAPVIVVDNEPVVNANIAVQPVVDKLIELSLKKLR
;
A
#
# COMPACT_ATOMS: atom_id res chain seq x y z
N MET A 1 10.25 -24.96 -5.56
CA MET A 1 10.39 -23.82 -6.50
C MET A 1 9.11 -23.00 -6.41
N GLY A 2 9.10 -21.99 -5.56
CA GLY A 2 7.87 -21.37 -5.04
C GLY A 2 7.68 -19.92 -5.48
N CYS A 3 6.42 -19.58 -5.74
CA CYS A 3 5.84 -18.24 -5.78
C CYS A 3 6.23 -17.31 -6.95
N SER A 4 5.93 -17.73 -8.18
CA SER A 4 5.60 -16.76 -9.23
C SER A 4 4.11 -16.41 -9.09
N ALA A 5 3.79 -15.50 -8.18
CA ALA A 5 2.46 -14.88 -8.16
C ALA A 5 2.35 -14.04 -9.44
N ASN A 6 1.51 -14.48 -10.37
CA ASN A 6 1.24 -13.83 -11.65
C ASN A 6 1.00 -12.32 -11.40
N LEU A 7 1.93 -11.44 -11.82
CA LEU A 7 1.90 -9.99 -11.57
C LEU A 7 0.57 -9.33 -11.99
N ILE A 8 -0.06 -9.88 -13.04
CA ILE A 8 -1.38 -9.49 -13.54
C ILE A 8 -2.47 -9.70 -12.48
N SER A 9 -2.40 -10.80 -11.70
CA SER A 9 -3.36 -11.08 -10.63
C SER A 9 -3.21 -10.13 -9.44
N VAL A 10 -1.97 -9.73 -9.13
CA VAL A 10 -1.68 -8.83 -8.01
C VAL A 10 -2.22 -7.44 -8.32
N LYS A 11 -1.89 -6.86 -9.48
CA LYS A 11 -2.40 -5.53 -9.85
C LYS A 11 -3.93 -5.47 -9.82
N ALA A 12 -4.60 -6.46 -10.43
CA ALA A 12 -6.06 -6.52 -10.44
C ALA A 12 -6.68 -6.60 -9.02
N ARG A 13 -6.06 -7.34 -8.10
CA ARG A 13 -6.51 -7.43 -6.69
C ARG A 13 -6.43 -6.08 -5.98
N TYR A 14 -5.36 -5.33 -6.19
CA TYR A 14 -5.18 -4.00 -5.59
C TYR A 14 -6.06 -2.95 -6.27
N GLU A 15 -6.38 -3.07 -7.56
CA GLU A 15 -7.38 -2.22 -8.23
C GLU A 15 -8.79 -2.43 -7.65
N ILE A 16 -9.19 -3.67 -7.36
CA ILE A 16 -10.46 -3.97 -6.67
C ILE A 16 -10.47 -3.34 -5.28
N LEU A 17 -9.37 -3.45 -4.54
CA LEU A 17 -9.23 -2.80 -3.23
C LEU A 17 -9.30 -1.28 -3.34
N ALA A 18 -8.62 -0.67 -4.30
CA ALA A 18 -8.67 0.76 -4.55
C ALA A 18 -10.10 1.23 -4.85
N LYS A 19 -10.86 0.45 -5.63
CA LYS A 19 -12.28 0.74 -5.90
C LYS A 19 -13.12 0.68 -4.63
N LYS A 20 -12.89 -0.31 -3.76
CA LYS A 20 -13.58 -0.41 -2.46
C LYS A 20 -13.25 0.79 -1.57
N LEU A 21 -11.97 1.13 -1.42
CA LEU A 21 -11.53 2.26 -0.60
C LEU A 21 -12.09 3.59 -1.12
N ARG A 22 -12.11 3.81 -2.45
CA ARG A 22 -12.79 4.96 -3.05
C ARG A 22 -14.29 4.98 -2.76
N GLY A 23 -14.95 3.82 -2.72
CA GLY A 23 -16.35 3.73 -2.31
C GLY A 23 -16.60 4.12 -0.86
N PHE A 24 -15.65 3.86 0.04
CA PHE A 24 -15.75 4.22 1.46
C PHE A 24 -15.37 5.68 1.75
N PHE A 25 -14.31 6.19 1.13
CA PHE A 25 -13.72 7.50 1.46
C PHE A 25 -13.93 8.57 0.39
N GLY A 26 -14.44 8.21 -0.79
CA GLY A 26 -14.63 9.14 -1.91
C GLY A 26 -13.32 9.81 -2.34
N ASP A 27 -13.40 11.11 -2.61
CA ASP A 27 -12.27 11.94 -3.07
C ASP A 27 -11.33 12.38 -1.93
N GLN A 28 -11.54 11.90 -0.69
CA GLN A 28 -10.69 12.25 0.46
C GLN A 28 -9.35 11.50 0.48
N ILE A 29 -9.17 10.50 -0.39
CA ILE A 29 -7.96 9.69 -0.46
C ILE A 29 -7.38 9.69 -1.89
N GLU A 30 -6.05 9.86 -1.97
CA GLU A 30 -5.30 9.63 -3.19
C GLU A 30 -4.69 8.23 -3.16
N ILE A 31 -4.97 7.41 -4.18
CA ILE A 31 -4.41 6.06 -4.30
C ILE A 31 -3.47 6.01 -5.50
N LYS A 32 -2.18 5.75 -5.24
CA LYS A 32 -1.12 5.61 -6.24
C LYS A 32 -0.57 4.19 -6.26
N PHE A 33 -0.34 3.66 -7.45
CA PHE A 33 0.36 2.40 -7.65
C PHE A 33 1.81 2.72 -8.02
N VAL A 34 2.73 2.42 -7.11
CA VAL A 34 4.14 2.74 -7.27
C VAL A 34 4.93 1.46 -7.49
N ASN A 35 5.72 1.41 -8.57
CA ASN A 35 6.77 0.41 -8.68
C ASN A 35 7.93 0.84 -7.78
N ILE A 36 8.03 0.23 -6.61
CA ILE A 36 9.02 0.60 -5.59
C ILE A 36 10.47 0.35 -6.03
N PHE A 37 10.71 -0.37 -7.14
CA PHE A 37 12.07 -0.67 -7.61
C PHE A 37 12.63 0.37 -8.59
N ASN A 38 11.93 1.48 -8.86
CA ASN A 38 12.44 2.56 -9.73
C ASN A 38 13.12 3.69 -8.93
N ASP A 39 13.90 4.52 -9.63
CA ASP A 39 14.64 5.63 -9.01
C ASP A 39 13.71 6.67 -8.39
N TRP A 40 12.57 6.95 -9.03
CA TRP A 40 11.58 7.88 -8.49
C TRP A 40 11.07 7.44 -7.11
N ALA A 41 10.76 6.15 -6.94
CA ALA A 41 10.26 5.64 -5.66
C ALA A 41 11.37 5.58 -4.61
N LYS A 42 12.64 5.37 -5.02
CA LYS A 42 13.80 5.44 -4.14
C LYS A 42 13.97 6.85 -3.54
N GLU A 43 13.73 7.89 -4.33
CA GLU A 43 13.83 9.29 -3.89
C GLU A 43 12.62 9.71 -3.03
N ASN A 44 11.42 9.29 -3.40
CA ASN A 44 10.18 9.74 -2.74
C ASN A 44 9.77 8.87 -1.53
N TYR A 45 10.23 7.61 -1.48
CA TYR A 45 9.90 6.64 -0.44
C TYR A 45 11.14 5.85 0.03
N PRO A 46 12.22 6.52 0.47
CA PRO A 46 13.51 5.88 0.76
C PRO A 46 13.43 4.82 1.86
N GLU A 47 12.59 5.02 2.88
CA GLU A 47 12.41 4.07 3.98
C GLU A 47 11.70 2.80 3.53
N ILE A 48 10.63 2.92 2.76
CA ILE A 48 9.91 1.77 2.20
C ILE A 48 10.82 1.00 1.24
N TRP A 49 11.53 1.72 0.36
CA TRP A 49 12.51 1.13 -0.55
C TRP A 49 13.55 0.32 0.22
N THR A 50 14.15 0.92 1.26
CA THR A 50 15.18 0.27 2.09
C THR A 50 14.62 -0.96 2.77
N ARG A 51 13.44 -0.86 3.39
CA ARG A 51 12.81 -1.98 4.10
C ARG A 51 12.54 -3.18 3.18
N ILE A 52 12.17 -2.92 1.92
CA ILE A 52 12.01 -3.97 0.91
C ILE A 52 13.36 -4.53 0.46
N ALA A 53 14.35 -3.67 0.21
CA ALA A 53 15.69 -4.07 -0.21
C ALA A 53 16.40 -4.96 0.82
N VAL A 54 16.24 -4.67 2.12
CA VAL A 54 16.80 -5.47 3.22
C VAL A 54 15.91 -6.65 3.63
N GLY A 55 14.77 -6.86 2.97
CA GLY A 55 13.87 -7.99 3.21
C GLY A 55 13.00 -7.89 4.47
N THR A 56 13.00 -6.76 5.18
CA THR A 56 12.10 -6.51 6.33
C THR A 56 10.66 -6.23 5.92
N LEU A 57 10.42 -5.92 4.65
CA LEU A 57 9.12 -5.73 4.04
C LEU A 57 9.09 -6.51 2.72
N ILE A 58 7.96 -7.15 2.40
CA ILE A 58 7.82 -7.94 1.17
C ILE A 58 6.80 -7.24 0.28
N ALA A 59 7.17 -7.01 -0.98
CA ALA A 59 6.22 -6.52 -1.98
C ALA A 59 5.33 -7.68 -2.48
N PRO A 60 4.05 -7.44 -2.78
CA PRO A 60 3.35 -6.14 -2.79
C PRO A 60 2.91 -5.70 -1.38
N VAL A 61 3.02 -4.39 -1.11
CA VAL A 61 2.68 -3.77 0.20
C VAL A 61 1.77 -2.56 0.00
N ILE A 62 0.88 -2.32 0.98
CA ILE A 62 0.11 -1.07 1.06
C ILE A 62 0.79 -0.16 2.07
N VAL A 63 1.03 1.08 1.64
CA VAL A 63 1.62 2.13 2.46
C VAL A 63 0.59 3.25 2.59
N VAL A 64 0.38 3.72 3.81
CA VAL A 64 -0.49 4.86 4.13
C VAL A 64 0.35 5.86 4.90
N ASP A 65 0.49 7.07 4.38
CA ASP A 65 1.31 8.14 5.00
C ASP A 65 2.75 7.69 5.31
N ASN A 66 3.40 7.05 4.34
CA ASN A 66 4.74 6.43 4.44
C ASN A 66 4.89 5.27 5.44
N GLU A 67 3.80 4.83 6.09
CA GLU A 67 3.80 3.67 6.98
C GLU A 67 3.22 2.42 6.27
N PRO A 68 3.91 1.27 6.30
CA PRO A 68 3.37 0.04 5.74
C PRO A 68 2.26 -0.54 6.63
N VAL A 69 1.08 -0.76 6.04
CA VAL A 69 -0.13 -1.21 6.76
C VAL A 69 -0.38 -2.70 6.60
N VAL A 70 -0.04 -3.28 5.44
CA VAL A 70 -0.29 -4.71 5.18
C VAL A 70 0.66 -5.27 4.14
N ASN A 71 1.16 -6.48 4.42
CA ASN A 71 1.96 -7.29 3.52
C ASN A 71 1.05 -8.31 2.80
N ALA A 72 0.89 -8.14 1.49
CA ALA A 72 0.40 -9.08 0.46
C ALA A 72 -0.92 -9.89 0.63
N ASN A 73 -1.65 -9.82 1.74
CA ASN A 73 -3.00 -10.42 1.87
C ASN A 73 -4.04 -9.31 1.86
N ILE A 74 -4.95 -9.34 0.88
CA ILE A 74 -5.94 -8.32 0.49
C ILE A 74 -6.98 -8.05 1.61
N ALA A 75 -6.55 -7.58 2.77
CA ALA A 75 -7.43 -7.19 3.86
C ALA A 75 -7.72 -5.69 3.71
N VAL A 76 -8.98 -5.37 3.38
CA VAL A 76 -9.45 -3.97 3.28
C VAL A 76 -9.49 -3.32 4.67
N GLN A 77 -9.88 -4.09 5.69
CA GLN A 77 -10.16 -3.59 7.03
C GLN A 77 -8.96 -2.92 7.71
N PRO A 78 -7.74 -3.50 7.71
CA PRO A 78 -6.57 -2.84 8.31
C PRO A 78 -6.22 -1.49 7.66
N VAL A 79 -6.48 -1.35 6.36
CA VAL A 79 -6.28 -0.07 5.64
C VAL A 79 -7.31 0.96 6.09
N VAL A 80 -8.58 0.55 6.21
CA VAL A 80 -9.66 1.40 6.72
C VAL A 80 -9.37 1.83 8.16
N ASP A 81 -9.00 0.90 9.03
CA ASP A 81 -8.69 1.18 10.44
C ASP A 81 -7.53 2.18 10.56
N LYS A 82 -6.48 2.01 9.74
CA LYS A 82 -5.36 2.95 9.74
C LYS A 82 -5.74 4.34 9.24
N LEU A 83 -6.55 4.43 8.19
CA LEU A 83 -7.04 5.70 7.67
C LEU A 83 -7.92 6.42 8.71
N ILE A 84 -8.74 5.69 9.46
CA ILE A 84 -9.53 6.25 10.57
C ILE A 84 -8.61 6.76 11.69
N GLU A 85 -7.61 5.97 12.10
CA GLU A 85 -6.62 6.38 13.11
C GLU A 85 -5.92 7.69 12.72
N LEU A 86 -5.47 7.81 11.47
CA LEU A 86 -4.80 9.01 10.97
C LEU A 86 -5.75 10.21 10.88
N SER A 87 -7.00 9.99 10.48
CA SER A 87 -8.02 11.05 10.46
C SER A 87 -8.29 11.59 11.86
N LEU A 88 -8.41 10.71 12.86
CA LEU A 88 -8.58 11.10 14.27
C LEU A 88 -7.35 11.84 14.83
N LYS A 89 -6.14 11.50 14.40
CA LYS A 89 -4.91 12.22 14.79
C LYS A 89 -4.85 13.64 14.24
N LYS A 90 -5.38 13.90 13.03
CA LYS A 90 -5.41 15.25 12.44
C LYS A 90 -6.42 16.19 13.10
N LEU A 91 -7.37 15.67 13.88
CA LEU A 91 -8.40 16.44 14.59
C LEU A 91 -7.98 16.88 16.01
N ARG A 92 -6.79 16.47 16.49
CA ARG A 92 -6.19 16.91 17.75
C ARG A 92 -5.10 17.93 17.51
#